data_AF-A0A6A6NT43-F1
#
_entry.id   AF-A0A6A6NT43-F1
#
_cell.length_a   1.000
_cell.length_b   1.000
_cell.length_c   1.000
_cell.angle_alpha   90.00
_cell.angle_beta   90.00
_cell.angle_gamma   90.00
#
_symmetry.space_group_name_H-M   'P 1'
#
loop_
_entity.id
_entity.type
_entity.pdbx_description
1 polymer ?
#
loop_
_entity_poly.entity_id
_entity_poly.type
_entity_poly.pdbx_seq_one_letter_code
_entity_poly.pdbx_strand_id
1 'polypeptide(L)'
;MTAQKPAPVWEQVLASVRYNWRTSTFSEVEIEHGLHQAAALASMTLLITAHRAIMNTGFTLRQKGLSTDAIISLTIGGLTCIWTTLVIVSALFLDEQPCRHGFQQCAARLAYVPWIIQIVFLFWLIAYTDEILFLRWKNFMRSQDAAASQNHSGSEPSASTRVQPNATATVQEAGSGDVESSVPGPSTKKRSILQLLKKDRFRIWYMDSSQGPFNWAGSLHPVFRWAIYGTVGVAVLVPSYAAIREQLYTIGLLNLVGVVLFTVGAAGANNYPTAPHIYTADTLRVMLHTRHMEGTSYILPCSYRGFDAVWGPKIEAENRALDQAVEKAAEAADSEASLAGRPVNYDAVLAAFKASTQLSRTDVTRLAEWLYEPESQPQMRRLACVRAPGLNLIATNVILSLWHAEYLVFMSLGTLPSRIRKKAALLRGARRTGLDLDQSAGQIGAKPGIEGYREAARYVYRLLGEPVDDGALFPGSNPPASSVVLEPCPDTTEEYFARLWDHCFVKSESTFAALCAFCWFRQADIGNDVPKGWHGFPLRAWDRDGDIVSWHIMWRQAWYIAVIAQLTSMSPIILSAFVAGILQ
;
A
#
# COMPACT_ATOMS: atom_id res chain seq x y z
N MET A 1 93.65 17.04 -8.73
CA MET A 1 92.71 15.91 -8.92
C MET A 1 91.92 15.75 -7.63
N THR A 2 90.75 16.39 -7.54
CA THR A 2 89.83 16.26 -6.41
C THR A 2 88.74 15.27 -6.80
N ALA A 3 88.74 14.09 -6.16
CA ALA A 3 87.77 13.05 -6.39
C ALA A 3 86.39 13.49 -5.87
N GLN A 4 85.43 13.61 -6.78
CA GLN A 4 84.06 13.99 -6.46
C GLN A 4 83.34 12.79 -5.83
N LYS A 5 82.92 12.94 -4.57
CA LYS A 5 82.20 11.91 -3.82
C LYS A 5 80.84 11.65 -4.49
N PRO A 6 80.47 10.38 -4.77
CA PRO A 6 79.18 10.09 -5.39
C PRO A 6 78.04 10.49 -4.45
N ALA A 7 77.01 11.14 -5.02
CA ALA A 7 75.80 11.49 -4.29
C ALA A 7 75.11 10.23 -3.75
N PRO A 8 74.51 10.29 -2.55
CA PRO A 8 73.87 9.14 -1.93
C PRO A 8 72.66 8.69 -2.78
N VAL A 9 72.49 7.37 -2.90
CA VAL A 9 71.50 6.70 -3.79
C VAL A 9 70.08 7.26 -3.63
N TRP A 10 69.69 7.72 -2.44
CA TRP A 10 68.37 8.30 -2.20
C TRP A 10 68.16 9.66 -2.90
N GLU A 11 69.21 10.46 -3.12
CA GLU A 11 69.10 11.70 -3.91
C GLU A 11 68.91 11.39 -5.40
N GLN A 12 69.49 10.31 -5.90
CA GLN A 12 69.26 9.86 -7.28
C GLN A 12 67.84 9.32 -7.47
N VAL A 13 67.30 8.60 -6.48
CA VAL A 13 65.91 8.14 -6.50
C VAL A 13 64.93 9.32 -6.38
N LEU A 14 65.19 10.29 -5.50
CA LEU A 14 64.34 11.48 -5.39
C LEU A 14 64.45 12.39 -6.62
N ALA A 15 65.61 12.46 -7.26
CA ALA A 15 65.78 13.18 -8.51
C ALA A 15 65.06 12.47 -9.66
N SER A 16 65.10 11.13 -9.75
CA SER A 16 64.37 10.40 -10.79
C SER A 16 62.85 10.47 -10.59
N VAL A 17 62.39 10.43 -9.33
CA VAL A 17 60.97 10.64 -8.99
C VAL A 17 60.54 12.08 -9.30
N ARG A 18 61.34 13.10 -8.95
CA ARG A 18 61.04 14.50 -9.30
C ARG A 18 61.10 14.79 -10.80
N TYR A 19 62.01 14.13 -11.52
CA TYR A 19 62.16 14.34 -12.96
C TYR A 19 60.99 13.71 -13.71
N ASN A 20 60.59 12.49 -13.36
CA ASN A 20 59.39 11.86 -13.92
C ASN A 20 58.10 12.62 -13.58
N TRP A 21 58.02 13.27 -12.42
CA TRP A 21 56.87 14.12 -12.06
C TRP A 21 56.81 15.46 -12.83
N ARG A 22 57.93 15.95 -13.38
CA ARG A 22 57.98 17.21 -14.14
C ARG A 22 57.88 17.03 -15.66
N THR A 23 58.20 15.87 -16.19
CA THR A 23 58.10 15.57 -17.63
C THR A 23 56.82 14.84 -18.03
N SER A 24 55.97 14.43 -17.08
CA SER A 24 54.55 14.26 -17.33
C SER A 24 53.93 15.64 -17.53
N THR A 25 54.16 16.23 -18.70
CA THR A 25 53.38 17.37 -19.17
C THR A 25 51.91 16.99 -19.06
N PHE A 26 51.19 17.62 -18.13
CA PHE A 26 49.72 17.64 -18.02
C PHE A 26 49.04 18.26 -19.26
N SER A 27 49.74 18.31 -20.39
CA SER A 27 49.27 18.83 -21.68
C SER A 27 48.71 17.67 -22.45
N GLU A 28 47.42 17.75 -22.77
CA GLU A 28 46.58 16.70 -23.35
C GLU A 28 46.16 15.62 -22.35
N VAL A 29 45.42 16.02 -21.32
CA VAL A 29 44.27 15.18 -20.94
C VAL A 29 43.43 15.08 -22.21
N GLU A 30 43.56 13.97 -22.94
CA GLU A 30 42.69 13.66 -24.05
C GLU A 30 41.25 13.88 -23.57
N ILE A 31 40.49 14.68 -24.33
CA ILE A 31 39.09 15.02 -24.03
C ILE A 31 38.28 13.76 -23.67
N GLU A 32 38.69 12.62 -24.22
CA GLU A 32 38.19 11.26 -24.00
C GLU A 32 38.36 10.76 -22.56
N HIS A 33 39.55 10.89 -21.97
CA HIS A 33 39.79 10.55 -20.56
C HIS A 33 38.94 11.43 -19.63
N GLY A 34 38.79 12.70 -19.98
CA GLY A 34 37.89 13.64 -19.29
C GLY A 34 36.42 13.22 -19.38
N LEU A 35 35.96 12.75 -20.54
CA LEU A 35 34.58 12.29 -20.76
C LEU A 35 34.27 11.05 -19.91
N HIS A 36 35.19 10.10 -19.81
CA HIS A 36 35.01 8.91 -18.98
C HIS A 36 34.98 9.23 -17.49
N GLN A 37 35.86 10.12 -17.03
CA GLN A 37 35.85 10.58 -15.64
C GLN A 37 34.56 11.35 -15.33
N ALA A 38 34.10 12.23 -16.23
CA ALA A 38 32.85 12.94 -16.08
C ALA A 38 31.63 11.99 -16.04
N ALA A 39 31.61 10.99 -16.92
CA ALA A 39 30.55 9.97 -16.94
C ALA A 39 30.55 9.13 -15.65
N ALA A 40 31.73 8.74 -15.15
CA ALA A 40 31.87 8.02 -13.88
C ALA A 40 31.41 8.86 -12.67
N LEU A 41 31.75 10.15 -12.63
CA LEU A 41 31.37 11.06 -11.55
C LEU A 41 29.87 11.39 -11.59
N ALA A 42 29.30 11.60 -12.78
CA ALA A 42 27.86 11.74 -12.97
C ALA A 42 27.12 10.47 -12.50
N SER A 43 27.67 9.30 -12.81
CA SER A 43 27.14 8.00 -12.40
C SER A 43 27.20 7.78 -10.90
N MET A 44 28.31 8.15 -10.24
CA MET A 44 28.42 8.16 -8.78
C MET A 44 27.34 9.04 -8.16
N THR A 45 27.24 10.28 -8.65
CA THR A 45 26.30 11.27 -8.13
C THR A 45 24.87 10.75 -8.26
N LEU A 46 24.54 10.15 -9.40
CA LEU A 46 23.27 9.49 -9.65
C LEU A 46 23.02 8.35 -8.67
N LEU A 47 23.95 7.41 -8.50
CA LEU A 47 23.75 6.25 -7.64
C LEU A 47 23.63 6.64 -6.16
N ILE A 48 24.43 7.61 -5.70
CA ILE A 48 24.31 8.15 -4.33
C ILE A 48 22.99 8.89 -4.15
N THR A 49 22.58 9.68 -5.13
CA THR A 49 21.30 10.40 -5.09
C THR A 49 20.13 9.42 -5.13
N ALA A 50 20.21 8.37 -5.95
CA ALA A 50 19.24 7.28 -6.03
C ALA A 50 19.15 6.54 -4.69
N HIS A 51 20.28 6.16 -4.11
CA HIS A 51 20.33 5.53 -2.79
C HIS A 51 19.71 6.43 -1.73
N ARG A 52 20.08 7.71 -1.67
CA ARG A 52 19.51 8.67 -0.72
C ARG A 52 18.02 8.90 -0.95
N ALA A 53 17.57 8.97 -2.20
CA ALA A 53 16.15 9.08 -2.53
C ALA A 53 15.40 7.83 -2.04
N ILE A 54 15.92 6.64 -2.35
CA ILE A 54 15.36 5.36 -1.89
C ILE A 54 15.42 5.20 -0.37
N MET A 55 16.33 5.87 0.35
CA MET A 55 16.39 5.76 1.81
C MET A 55 15.54 6.81 2.53
N ASN A 56 15.46 8.03 2.02
CA ASN A 56 15.04 9.19 2.82
C ASN A 56 13.75 9.88 2.34
N THR A 57 13.26 9.63 1.13
CA THR A 57 12.03 10.32 0.69
C THR A 57 10.81 9.73 1.36
N GLY A 58 9.99 10.57 2.00
CA GLY A 58 8.63 10.21 2.37
C GLY A 58 7.73 10.07 1.14
N PHE A 59 6.63 9.34 1.27
CA PHE A 59 5.84 8.89 0.11
C PHE A 59 4.54 9.62 -0.03
N THR A 60 4.15 9.84 -1.29
CA THR A 60 2.74 10.06 -1.64
C THR A 60 2.24 8.79 -2.32
N LEU A 61 1.44 8.00 -1.61
CA LEU A 61 0.85 6.77 -2.12
C LEU A 61 -0.36 7.14 -2.98
N ARG A 62 -0.32 6.86 -4.29
CA ARG A 62 -1.42 7.16 -5.22
C ARG A 62 -1.79 5.92 -6.02
N GLN A 63 -3.08 5.64 -6.18
CA GLN A 63 -3.58 4.62 -7.10
C GLN A 63 -3.77 5.20 -8.51
N LYS A 64 -4.15 6.49 -8.60
CA LYS A 64 -4.25 7.24 -9.85
C LYS A 64 -3.10 8.22 -10.03
N GLY A 65 -2.44 8.12 -11.19
CA GLY A 65 -1.27 8.92 -11.53
C GLY A 65 0.03 8.23 -11.12
N LEU A 66 1.14 8.95 -11.25
CA LEU A 66 2.45 8.45 -10.83
C LEU A 66 2.64 8.75 -9.33
N SER A 67 2.86 7.71 -8.53
CA SER A 67 3.34 7.84 -7.16
C SER A 67 4.76 8.40 -7.15
N THR A 68 5.20 8.95 -6.01
CA THR A 68 6.59 9.41 -5.86
C THR A 68 7.59 8.28 -6.15
N ASP A 69 7.27 7.05 -5.76
CA ASP A 69 8.09 5.86 -6.06
C ASP A 69 8.14 5.53 -7.55
N ALA A 70 7.02 5.66 -8.26
CA ALA A 70 7.03 5.47 -9.71
C ALA A 70 7.88 6.55 -10.40
N ILE A 71 7.81 7.80 -9.96
CA ILE A 71 8.63 8.90 -10.50
C ILE A 71 10.12 8.67 -10.22
N ILE A 72 10.47 8.27 -8.98
CA ILE A 72 11.85 7.96 -8.61
C ILE A 72 12.37 6.78 -9.43
N SER A 73 11.59 5.69 -9.54
CA SER A 73 11.97 4.51 -10.31
C SER A 73 12.15 4.81 -11.79
N LEU A 74 11.25 5.61 -12.39
CA LEU A 74 11.35 6.06 -13.78
C LEU A 74 12.55 6.99 -13.99
N THR A 75 12.85 7.88 -13.04
CA THR A 75 14.02 8.76 -13.12
C THR A 75 15.31 7.94 -13.03
N ILE A 76 15.45 7.05 -12.05
CA ILE A 76 16.64 6.19 -11.90
C ILE A 76 16.80 5.30 -13.13
N GLY A 77 15.73 4.63 -13.55
CA GLY A 77 15.72 3.77 -14.74
C GLY A 77 16.04 4.53 -16.02
N GLY A 78 15.43 5.70 -16.23
CA GLY A 78 15.69 6.55 -17.39
C GLY A 78 17.14 7.03 -17.47
N LEU A 79 17.71 7.49 -16.35
CA LEU A 79 19.12 7.88 -16.31
C LEU A 79 20.06 6.67 -16.52
N THR A 80 19.69 5.49 -16.00
CA THR A 80 20.43 4.22 -16.22
C THR A 80 20.40 3.82 -17.70
N CYS A 81 19.27 4.00 -18.39
CA CYS A 81 19.16 3.79 -19.84
C CYS A 81 20.07 4.75 -20.62
N ILE A 82 20.10 6.03 -20.24
CA ILE A 82 20.98 7.03 -20.87
C ILE A 82 22.44 6.62 -20.70
N TRP A 83 22.86 6.24 -19.49
CA TRP A 83 24.21 5.77 -19.22
C TRP A 83 24.54 4.51 -20.06
N THR A 84 23.67 3.51 -20.06
CA THR A 84 23.84 2.29 -20.87
C THR A 84 24.04 2.63 -22.35
N THR A 85 23.24 3.56 -22.87
CA THR A 85 23.34 4.03 -24.25
C THR A 85 24.66 4.72 -24.52
N LEU A 86 25.13 5.58 -23.61
CA LEU A 86 26.44 6.25 -23.73
C LEU A 86 27.61 5.27 -23.74
N VAL A 87 27.58 4.21 -22.92
CA VAL A 87 28.62 3.17 -22.93
C VAL A 87 28.61 2.40 -24.24
N ILE A 88 27.43 2.04 -24.75
CA ILE A 88 27.28 1.34 -26.03
C ILE A 88 27.76 2.23 -27.19
N VAL A 89 27.37 3.50 -27.21
CA VAL A 89 27.82 4.47 -28.23
C VAL A 89 29.33 4.65 -28.17
N SER A 90 29.91 4.78 -26.97
CA SER A 90 31.36 4.84 -26.80
C SER A 90 32.05 3.58 -27.34
N ALA A 91 31.51 2.40 -27.08
CA ALA A 91 32.11 1.15 -27.53
C ALA A 91 32.05 0.95 -29.07
N LEU A 92 31.06 1.56 -29.74
CA LEU A 92 30.82 1.42 -31.18
C LEU A 92 31.44 2.53 -32.04
N PHE A 93 31.45 3.77 -31.53
CA PHE A 93 31.72 4.96 -32.34
C PHE A 93 32.91 5.80 -31.85
N LEU A 94 33.30 5.69 -30.58
CA LEU A 94 34.44 6.45 -30.03
C LEU A 94 35.71 5.59 -29.97
N ASP A 95 36.86 6.26 -30.03
CA ASP A 95 38.21 5.73 -29.89
C ASP A 95 38.57 4.60 -30.88
N GLU A 96 39.33 3.59 -30.42
CA GLU A 96 39.70 2.36 -31.15
C GLU A 96 38.48 1.51 -31.55
N GLN A 97 37.26 1.87 -31.14
CA GLN A 97 36.05 1.11 -31.44
C GLN A 97 36.21 -0.37 -31.03
N PRO A 98 36.33 -0.66 -29.71
CA PRO A 98 36.64 -2.01 -29.21
C PRO A 98 35.69 -3.08 -29.74
N CYS A 99 34.45 -2.71 -30.07
CA CYS A 99 33.50 -3.62 -30.68
C CYS A 99 33.82 -4.05 -32.12
N ARG A 100 34.67 -3.31 -32.85
CA ARG A 100 35.17 -3.71 -34.18
C ARG A 100 36.37 -4.66 -34.08
N HIS A 101 37.16 -4.57 -33.02
CA HIS A 101 38.32 -5.42 -32.82
C HIS A 101 37.98 -6.82 -32.31
N GLY A 102 36.83 -7.00 -31.66
CA GLY A 102 36.29 -8.32 -31.36
C GLY A 102 35.24 -8.32 -30.26
N PHE A 103 34.52 -9.44 -30.13
CA PHE A 103 33.49 -9.61 -29.09
C PHE A 103 34.08 -9.47 -27.67
N GLN A 104 35.31 -9.94 -27.44
CA GLN A 104 35.93 -9.90 -26.12
C GLN A 104 36.15 -8.46 -25.63
N GLN A 105 36.74 -7.60 -26.47
CA GLN A 105 36.95 -6.18 -26.14
C GLN A 105 35.62 -5.43 -26.03
N CYS A 106 34.66 -5.71 -26.91
CA CYS A 106 33.30 -5.17 -26.81
C CYS A 106 32.64 -5.52 -25.48
N ALA A 107 32.64 -6.80 -25.10
CA ALA A 107 32.03 -7.30 -23.89
C ALA A 107 32.75 -6.76 -22.63
N ALA A 108 34.08 -6.64 -22.67
CA ALA A 108 34.83 -5.99 -21.60
C ALA A 108 34.40 -4.52 -21.40
N ARG A 109 34.13 -3.79 -22.50
CA ARG A 109 33.60 -2.42 -22.43
C ARG A 109 32.17 -2.37 -21.91
N LEU A 110 31.35 -3.38 -22.19
CA LEU A 110 30.01 -3.50 -21.62
C LEU A 110 30.02 -3.79 -20.11
N ALA A 111 31.16 -4.13 -19.50
CA ALA A 111 31.25 -4.33 -18.05
C ALA A 111 31.05 -3.02 -17.25
N TYR A 112 31.15 -1.86 -17.91
CA TYR A 112 30.87 -0.54 -17.33
C TYR A 112 29.38 -0.19 -17.31
N VAL A 113 28.51 -0.99 -17.96
CA VAL A 113 27.07 -0.77 -17.95
C VAL A 113 26.49 -1.18 -16.59
N PRO A 114 25.55 -0.40 -16.01
CA PRO A 114 24.85 -0.75 -14.78
C PRO A 114 23.77 -1.83 -14.99
N TRP A 115 24.18 -3.01 -15.46
CA TRP A 115 23.28 -4.09 -15.89
C TRP A 115 22.27 -4.52 -14.82
N ILE A 116 22.68 -4.59 -13.55
CA ILE A 116 21.79 -5.00 -12.45
C ILE A 116 20.58 -4.05 -12.38
N ILE A 117 20.86 -2.75 -12.36
CA ILE A 117 19.82 -1.72 -12.30
C ILE A 117 18.98 -1.71 -13.58
N GLN A 118 19.61 -1.83 -14.75
CA GLN A 118 18.92 -1.82 -16.04
C GLN A 118 17.92 -2.97 -16.16
N ILE A 119 18.30 -4.16 -15.71
CA ILE A 119 17.44 -5.36 -15.74
C ILE A 119 16.33 -5.24 -14.72
N VAL A 120 16.64 -4.84 -13.47
CA VAL A 120 15.62 -4.59 -12.45
C VAL A 120 14.61 -3.56 -12.93
N PHE A 121 15.04 -2.49 -13.61
CA PHE A 121 14.15 -1.50 -14.20
C PHE A 121 13.22 -2.09 -15.27
N LEU A 122 13.76 -2.91 -16.18
CA LEU A 122 12.96 -3.56 -17.22
C LEU A 122 11.87 -4.47 -16.61
N PHE A 123 12.25 -5.32 -15.67
CA PHE A 123 11.30 -6.21 -14.99
C PHE A 123 10.31 -5.42 -14.13
N TRP A 124 10.74 -4.33 -13.50
CA TRP A 124 9.87 -3.39 -12.78
C TRP A 124 8.84 -2.77 -13.74
N LEU A 125 9.23 -2.34 -14.94
CA LEU A 125 8.32 -1.75 -15.92
C LEU A 125 7.25 -2.74 -16.39
N ILE A 126 7.66 -4.00 -16.64
CA ILE A 126 6.75 -5.10 -16.99
C ILE A 126 5.79 -5.34 -15.83
N ALA A 127 6.30 -5.53 -14.61
CA ALA A 127 5.50 -5.79 -13.42
C ALA A 127 4.55 -4.62 -13.08
N TYR A 128 4.99 -3.39 -13.26
CA TYR A 128 4.19 -2.19 -13.01
C TYR A 128 3.03 -2.09 -14.01
N THR A 129 3.33 -2.34 -15.28
CA THR A 129 2.30 -2.31 -16.33
C THR A 129 1.29 -3.43 -16.11
N ASP A 130 1.75 -4.64 -15.79
CA ASP A 130 0.88 -5.79 -15.48
C ASP A 130 -0.01 -5.49 -14.27
N GLU A 131 0.56 -4.97 -13.18
CA GLU A 131 -0.17 -4.64 -11.95
C GLU A 131 -1.21 -3.53 -12.17
N ILE A 132 -0.87 -2.45 -12.89
CA ILE A 132 -1.84 -1.38 -13.20
C ILE A 132 -2.99 -1.91 -14.07
N LEU A 133 -2.69 -2.76 -15.06
CA LEU A 133 -3.72 -3.39 -15.89
C LEU A 133 -4.59 -4.35 -15.08
N PHE A 134 -3.99 -5.11 -14.17
CA PHE A 134 -4.66 -6.03 -13.26
C PHE A 134 -5.61 -5.28 -12.32
N LEU A 135 -5.13 -4.25 -11.62
CA LEU A 135 -5.95 -3.44 -10.71
C LEU A 135 -7.12 -2.76 -11.43
N ARG A 136 -6.91 -2.25 -12.66
CA ARG A 136 -7.99 -1.68 -13.49
C ARG A 136 -9.03 -2.73 -13.85
N TRP A 137 -8.59 -3.91 -14.27
CA TRP A 137 -9.48 -5.02 -14.61
C TRP A 137 -10.24 -5.52 -13.38
N LYS A 138 -9.58 -5.70 -12.24
CA LYS A 138 -10.18 -6.10 -10.96
C LYS A 138 -11.28 -5.14 -10.52
N ASN A 139 -11.01 -3.83 -10.59
CA ASN A 139 -12.01 -2.81 -10.30
C ASN A 139 -13.20 -2.87 -11.25
N PHE A 140 -12.95 -3.14 -12.54
CA PHE A 140 -14.01 -3.30 -13.53
C PHE A 140 -14.88 -4.53 -13.23
N MET A 141 -14.28 -5.69 -12.95
CA MET A 141 -15.01 -6.91 -12.62
C MET A 141 -15.85 -6.75 -11.35
N ARG A 142 -15.27 -6.19 -10.28
CA ARG A 142 -15.99 -5.87 -9.04
C ARG A 142 -17.18 -4.93 -9.29
N SER A 143 -17.04 -3.97 -10.21
CA SER A 143 -18.15 -3.07 -10.57
C SER A 143 -19.29 -3.80 -11.28
N GLN A 144 -19.00 -4.85 -12.06
CA GLN A 144 -20.00 -5.67 -12.72
C GLN A 144 -20.71 -6.62 -11.74
N ASP A 145 -19.96 -7.29 -10.87
CA ASP A 145 -20.53 -8.20 -9.87
C ASP A 145 -21.47 -7.44 -8.93
N ALA A 146 -21.07 -6.23 -8.50
CA ALA A 146 -21.93 -5.36 -7.70
C ALA A 146 -23.23 -4.96 -8.43
N ALA A 147 -23.16 -4.70 -9.74
CA ALA A 147 -24.35 -4.39 -10.55
C ALA A 147 -25.25 -5.62 -10.76
N ALA A 148 -24.67 -6.82 -10.90
CA ALA A 148 -25.41 -8.06 -11.05
C ALA A 148 -26.17 -8.43 -9.77
N SER A 149 -25.54 -8.28 -8.60
CA SER A 149 -26.19 -8.55 -7.30
C SER A 149 -27.38 -7.64 -7.04
N GLN A 150 -27.31 -6.37 -7.45
CA GLN A 150 -28.43 -5.42 -7.30
C GLN A 150 -29.66 -5.79 -8.14
N ASN A 151 -29.46 -6.41 -9.31
CA ASN A 151 -30.57 -6.80 -10.17
C ASN A 151 -31.30 -8.06 -9.66
N HIS A 152 -30.61 -8.97 -8.98
CA HIS A 152 -31.21 -10.19 -8.47
C HIS A 152 -32.03 -10.00 -7.18
N SER A 153 -31.68 -9.03 -6.34
CA SER A 153 -32.45 -8.73 -5.13
C SER A 153 -33.81 -8.04 -5.39
N GLY A 154 -34.08 -7.62 -6.62
CA GLY A 154 -35.33 -6.94 -7.00
C GLY A 154 -36.44 -7.86 -7.52
N SER A 155 -36.19 -9.17 -7.64
CA SER A 155 -37.11 -10.10 -8.31
C SER A 155 -37.54 -11.30 -7.45
N GLU A 156 -37.52 -11.20 -6.12
CA GLU A 156 -38.29 -12.15 -5.33
C GLU A 156 -39.79 -11.83 -5.51
N PRO A 157 -40.58 -12.70 -6.16
CA PRO A 157 -42.02 -12.51 -6.25
C PRO A 157 -42.55 -12.57 -4.82
N SER A 158 -43.17 -11.48 -4.38
CA SER A 158 -43.87 -11.41 -3.11
C SER A 158 -44.81 -12.61 -3.00
N ALA A 159 -44.41 -13.61 -2.22
CA ALA A 159 -45.24 -14.75 -1.88
C ALA A 159 -46.35 -14.23 -0.96
N SER A 160 -47.38 -13.67 -1.60
CA SER A 160 -48.68 -13.40 -1.03
C SER A 160 -49.26 -14.74 -0.58
N THR A 161 -49.22 -14.94 0.73
CA THR A 161 -49.88 -16.00 1.48
C THR A 161 -51.36 -16.05 1.09
N ARG A 162 -51.71 -16.97 0.19
CA ARG A 162 -53.09 -17.30 -0.17
C ARG A 162 -53.62 -18.31 0.86
N VAL A 163 -54.51 -17.82 1.72
CA VAL A 163 -55.40 -18.65 2.54
C VAL A 163 -56.33 -19.44 1.60
N GLN A 164 -56.30 -20.77 1.69
CA GLN A 164 -57.34 -21.67 1.17
C GLN A 164 -58.55 -21.67 2.12
N PRO A 165 -59.80 -21.84 1.62
CA PRO A 165 -60.32 -23.20 1.52
C PRO A 165 -61.22 -23.51 0.30
N ASN A 166 -61.23 -24.80 -0.07
CA ASN A 166 -62.25 -25.62 -0.75
C ASN A 166 -63.19 -25.00 -1.80
N ALA A 167 -63.10 -25.51 -3.04
CA ALA A 167 -64.24 -26.16 -3.73
C ALA A 167 -63.78 -26.79 -5.05
N THR A 168 -64.22 -28.02 -5.26
CA THR A 168 -64.19 -28.84 -6.47
C THR A 168 -65.06 -28.22 -7.58
N ALA A 169 -64.53 -28.04 -8.79
CA ALA A 169 -65.29 -28.19 -10.04
C ALA A 169 -64.38 -28.20 -11.28
N THR A 170 -64.78 -29.07 -12.20
CA THR A 170 -64.32 -29.49 -13.52
C THR A 170 -64.25 -28.41 -14.61
N VAL A 171 -63.29 -28.63 -15.53
CA VAL A 171 -63.34 -28.41 -17.02
C VAL A 171 -63.42 -26.97 -17.52
N GLN A 172 -62.40 -26.49 -18.25
CA GLN A 172 -62.47 -26.29 -19.72
C GLN A 172 -61.12 -25.84 -20.32
N GLU A 173 -60.76 -26.48 -21.44
CA GLU A 173 -59.71 -26.09 -22.37
C GLU A 173 -60.00 -24.76 -23.06
N ALA A 174 -58.92 -24.10 -23.50
CA ALA A 174 -58.76 -23.26 -24.70
C ALA A 174 -58.14 -21.89 -24.40
N GLY A 175 -57.02 -21.60 -25.07
CA GLY A 175 -56.48 -20.24 -25.14
C GLY A 175 -54.96 -20.18 -25.24
N SER A 176 -54.41 -20.68 -26.34
CA SER A 176 -53.05 -20.39 -26.78
C SER A 176 -52.88 -18.88 -26.96
N GLY A 177 -51.88 -18.32 -26.31
CA GLY A 177 -51.50 -16.91 -26.41
C GLY A 177 -50.05 -16.71 -26.00
N ASP A 178 -49.15 -17.42 -26.67
CA ASP A 178 -47.70 -17.26 -26.54
C ASP A 178 -47.31 -15.88 -27.11
N VAL A 179 -47.35 -14.85 -26.26
CA VAL A 179 -46.66 -13.58 -26.51
C VAL A 179 -45.24 -13.73 -25.98
N GLU A 180 -44.41 -14.31 -26.82
CA GLU A 180 -42.95 -14.38 -26.67
C GLU A 180 -42.40 -12.94 -26.67
N SER A 181 -42.33 -12.32 -25.49
CA SER A 181 -41.61 -11.07 -25.30
C SER A 181 -40.11 -11.37 -25.32
N SER A 182 -39.56 -11.46 -26.53
CA SER A 182 -38.14 -11.56 -26.81
C SER A 182 -37.43 -10.28 -26.36
N VAL A 183 -37.17 -10.16 -25.05
CA VAL A 183 -36.19 -9.20 -24.54
C VAL A 183 -34.84 -9.63 -25.13
N PRO A 184 -34.15 -8.78 -25.92
CA PRO A 184 -32.88 -9.14 -26.52
C PRO A 184 -31.87 -9.36 -25.40
N GLY A 185 -31.61 -10.63 -25.10
CA GLY A 185 -30.57 -11.04 -24.17
C GLY A 185 -29.24 -10.43 -24.60
N PRO A 186 -28.41 -9.93 -23.66
CA PRO A 186 -27.13 -9.33 -23.97
C PRO A 186 -26.31 -10.29 -24.84
N SER A 187 -25.93 -9.80 -26.02
CA SER A 187 -25.40 -10.61 -27.12
C SER A 187 -24.31 -11.59 -26.64
N THR A 188 -24.51 -12.87 -26.96
CA THR A 188 -23.60 -13.99 -26.68
C THR A 188 -22.15 -13.72 -27.13
N LYS A 189 -21.94 -12.83 -28.10
CA LYS A 189 -20.62 -12.33 -28.53
C LYS A 189 -19.85 -11.56 -27.44
N LYS A 190 -20.50 -10.84 -26.51
CA LYS A 190 -19.79 -10.18 -25.40
C LYS A 190 -19.33 -11.18 -24.34
N ARG A 191 -20.09 -12.25 -24.10
CA ARG A 191 -19.70 -13.32 -23.15
C ARG A 191 -18.52 -14.15 -23.64
N SER A 192 -18.41 -14.42 -24.94
CA SER A 192 -17.28 -15.20 -25.48
C SER A 192 -15.96 -14.43 -25.49
N ILE A 193 -15.97 -13.11 -25.74
CA ILE A 193 -14.76 -12.26 -25.61
C ILE A 193 -14.32 -12.17 -24.14
N LEU A 194 -15.25 -12.10 -23.19
CA LEU A 194 -14.96 -12.10 -21.75
C LEU A 194 -14.40 -13.43 -21.24
N GLN A 195 -14.80 -14.58 -21.81
CA GLN A 195 -14.26 -15.89 -21.43
C GLN A 195 -12.86 -16.16 -22.02
N LEU A 196 -12.55 -15.64 -23.22
CA LEU A 196 -11.18 -15.63 -23.76
C LEU A 196 -10.25 -14.69 -22.98
N LEU A 197 -10.82 -13.69 -22.31
CA LEU A 197 -10.16 -12.82 -21.34
C LEU A 197 -10.23 -13.36 -19.90
N LYS A 198 -10.31 -14.68 -19.68
CA LYS A 198 -9.89 -15.29 -18.41
C LYS A 198 -8.36 -15.12 -18.26
N LYS A 199 -8.00 -13.87 -17.95
CA LYS A 199 -6.67 -13.27 -17.98
C LYS A 199 -5.81 -13.68 -16.80
N ASP A 200 -6.35 -14.46 -15.86
CA ASP A 200 -5.57 -15.10 -14.78
C ASP A 200 -4.44 -15.97 -15.34
N ARG A 201 -4.56 -16.47 -16.59
CA ARG A 201 -3.48 -17.22 -17.27
C ARG A 201 -2.35 -16.36 -17.84
N PHE A 202 -2.50 -15.03 -17.92
CA PHE A 202 -1.51 -14.14 -18.52
C PHE A 202 -0.91 -13.15 -17.52
N ARG A 203 -1.18 -13.31 -16.22
CA ARG A 203 -0.49 -12.53 -15.19
C ARG A 203 0.96 -12.98 -15.17
N ILE A 204 1.83 -12.18 -15.78
CA ILE A 204 3.27 -12.46 -15.89
C ILE A 204 3.90 -12.36 -14.49
N TRP A 205 3.31 -11.52 -13.64
CA TRP A 205 3.80 -11.19 -12.32
C TRP A 205 2.68 -11.18 -11.26
N TYR A 206 2.86 -11.88 -10.13
CA TYR A 206 1.95 -11.82 -8.99
C TYR A 206 2.65 -12.10 -7.65
N MET A 207 2.18 -11.44 -6.59
CA MET A 207 2.74 -11.55 -5.24
C MET A 207 2.23 -12.83 -4.55
N ASP A 208 3.12 -13.77 -4.22
CA ASP A 208 2.73 -15.07 -3.62
C ASP A 208 2.36 -14.94 -2.13
N SER A 209 3.15 -14.17 -1.38
CA SER A 209 2.89 -13.87 0.02
C SER A 209 3.73 -12.67 0.44
N SER A 210 3.16 -11.73 1.19
CA SER A 210 3.96 -10.70 1.85
C SER A 210 4.67 -11.35 3.04
N GLN A 211 5.85 -11.95 2.84
CA GLN A 211 6.71 -12.42 3.95
C GLN A 211 7.34 -11.22 4.71
N GLY A 212 6.55 -10.19 4.96
CA GLY A 212 6.96 -8.89 5.46
C GLY A 212 7.49 -7.94 4.37
N PRO A 213 7.74 -6.68 4.74
CA PRO A 213 8.23 -5.64 3.82
C PRO A 213 9.69 -5.84 3.37
N PHE A 214 10.44 -6.73 4.03
CA PHE A 214 11.88 -6.90 3.81
C PHE A 214 12.24 -8.03 2.86
N ASN A 215 11.36 -9.01 2.66
CA ASN A 215 11.65 -10.19 1.85
C ASN A 215 11.03 -10.09 0.45
N TRP A 216 11.49 -9.11 -0.35
CA TRP A 216 10.94 -8.92 -1.70
C TRP A 216 11.06 -10.17 -2.56
N ALA A 217 12.19 -10.89 -2.47
CA ALA A 217 12.44 -12.10 -3.23
C ALA A 217 11.50 -13.25 -2.82
N GLY A 218 11.12 -13.35 -1.54
CA GLY A 218 10.11 -14.30 -1.07
C GLY A 218 8.69 -13.91 -1.46
N SER A 219 8.43 -12.60 -1.63
CA SER A 219 7.17 -12.09 -2.16
C SER A 219 7.04 -12.25 -3.68
N LEU A 220 8.16 -12.49 -4.38
CA LEU A 220 8.17 -12.77 -5.81
C LEU A 220 7.81 -14.22 -6.16
N HIS A 221 6.83 -14.42 -7.04
CA HIS A 221 6.61 -15.70 -7.73
C HIS A 221 7.93 -16.29 -8.25
N PRO A 222 8.23 -17.57 -7.93
CA PRO A 222 9.54 -18.18 -8.20
C PRO A 222 9.99 -18.06 -9.65
N VAL A 223 9.11 -18.25 -10.63
CA VAL A 223 9.47 -18.19 -12.05
C VAL A 223 9.94 -16.79 -12.44
N PHE A 224 9.24 -15.75 -12.00
CA PHE A 224 9.60 -14.36 -12.31
C PHE A 224 10.90 -13.98 -11.61
N ARG A 225 11.09 -14.42 -10.36
CA ARG A 225 12.35 -14.25 -9.62
C ARG A 225 13.53 -14.92 -10.31
N TRP A 226 13.37 -16.19 -10.71
CA TRP A 226 14.41 -16.92 -11.44
C TRP A 226 14.73 -16.30 -12.79
N ALA A 227 13.73 -15.73 -13.49
CA ALA A 227 13.96 -14.97 -14.70
C ALA A 227 14.82 -13.72 -14.42
N ILE A 228 14.52 -12.94 -13.37
CA ILE A 228 15.35 -11.78 -12.98
C ILE A 228 16.78 -12.24 -12.66
N TYR A 229 16.97 -13.25 -11.81
CA TYR A 229 18.31 -13.74 -11.44
C TYR A 229 19.06 -14.35 -12.62
N GLY A 230 18.38 -15.03 -13.53
CA GLY A 230 18.96 -15.57 -14.74
C GLY A 230 19.43 -14.45 -15.69
N THR A 231 18.58 -13.45 -15.96
CA THR A 231 18.92 -12.31 -16.81
C THR A 231 20.03 -11.45 -16.18
N VAL A 232 19.84 -11.04 -14.92
CA VAL A 232 20.85 -11.05 -13.85
C VAL A 232 22.27 -11.50 -14.21
N GLY A 233 22.47 -12.79 -13.92
CA GLY A 233 23.73 -13.49 -14.10
C GLY A 233 24.22 -13.43 -15.54
N VAL A 234 23.40 -13.72 -16.55
CA VAL A 234 23.88 -13.76 -17.94
C VAL A 234 24.43 -12.41 -18.38
N ALA A 235 23.70 -11.32 -18.12
CA ALA A 235 24.09 -9.99 -18.56
C ALA A 235 25.31 -9.43 -17.83
N VAL A 236 25.60 -9.89 -16.61
CA VAL A 236 26.76 -9.43 -15.83
C VAL A 236 27.96 -10.37 -15.97
N LEU A 237 27.75 -11.69 -15.95
CA LEU A 237 28.82 -12.70 -16.02
C LEU A 237 29.59 -12.62 -17.35
N VAL A 238 28.89 -12.44 -18.47
CA VAL A 238 29.53 -12.40 -19.81
C VAL A 238 30.47 -11.19 -19.94
N PRO A 239 30.04 -9.95 -19.67
CA PRO A 239 30.95 -8.80 -19.64
C PRO A 239 32.06 -8.91 -18.59
N SER A 240 31.77 -9.47 -17.42
CA SER A 240 32.76 -9.61 -16.34
C SER A 240 33.87 -10.59 -16.70
N TYR A 241 33.52 -11.73 -17.32
CA TYR A 241 34.50 -12.68 -17.82
C TYR A 241 35.37 -12.07 -18.92
N ALA A 242 34.76 -11.34 -19.86
CA ALA A 242 35.50 -10.64 -20.90
C ALA A 242 36.43 -9.57 -20.31
N ALA A 243 35.96 -8.79 -19.34
CA ALA A 243 36.77 -7.80 -18.62
C ALA A 243 37.99 -8.43 -17.94
N ILE A 244 37.82 -9.58 -17.27
CA ILE A 244 38.93 -10.33 -16.66
C ILE A 244 39.96 -10.77 -17.73
N ARG A 245 39.48 -11.22 -18.90
CA ARG A 245 40.35 -11.63 -20.02
C ARG A 245 41.12 -10.46 -20.63
N GLU A 246 40.54 -9.27 -20.65
CA GLU A 246 41.18 -8.00 -21.01
C GLU A 246 41.95 -7.37 -19.83
N GLN A 247 42.26 -8.13 -18.79
CA GLN A 247 43.05 -7.69 -17.61
C GLN A 247 42.39 -6.58 -16.76
N LEU A 248 41.10 -6.31 -16.96
CA LEU A 248 40.28 -5.41 -16.12
C LEU A 248 39.74 -6.18 -14.89
N TYR A 249 40.65 -6.79 -14.13
CA TYR A 249 40.33 -7.72 -13.04
C TYR A 249 39.37 -7.11 -11.99
N THR A 250 39.64 -5.88 -11.57
CA THR A 250 38.86 -5.22 -10.50
C THR A 250 37.39 -5.04 -10.89
N ILE A 251 37.12 -4.57 -12.11
CA ILE A 251 35.76 -4.34 -12.61
C ILE A 251 35.04 -5.68 -12.79
N GLY A 252 35.70 -6.64 -13.41
CA GLY A 252 35.14 -7.97 -13.60
C GLY A 252 34.77 -8.64 -12.27
N LEU A 253 35.70 -8.69 -11.31
CA LEU A 253 35.47 -9.30 -10.00
C LEU A 253 34.37 -8.60 -9.19
N LEU A 254 34.34 -7.26 -9.18
CA LEU A 254 33.33 -6.55 -8.40
C LEU A 254 31.94 -6.58 -9.03
N ASN A 255 31.83 -6.71 -10.35
CA ASN A 255 30.56 -7.05 -11.00
C ASN A 255 30.06 -8.42 -10.55
N LEU A 256 30.94 -9.43 -10.45
CA LEU A 256 30.58 -10.75 -9.89
C LEU A 256 30.10 -10.64 -8.43
N VAL A 257 30.80 -9.87 -7.60
CA VAL A 257 30.39 -9.58 -6.22
C VAL A 257 29.01 -8.90 -6.20
N GLY A 258 28.77 -7.93 -7.08
CA GLY A 258 27.47 -7.27 -7.22
C GLY A 258 26.33 -8.26 -7.50
N VAL A 259 26.53 -9.23 -8.40
CA VAL A 259 25.54 -10.30 -8.65
C VAL A 259 25.27 -11.11 -7.38
N VAL A 260 26.32 -11.52 -6.66
CA VAL A 260 26.18 -12.28 -5.41
C VAL A 260 25.41 -11.47 -4.36
N LEU A 261 25.77 -10.19 -4.17
CA LEU A 261 25.09 -9.28 -3.24
C LEU A 261 23.59 -9.14 -3.58
N PHE A 262 23.27 -9.01 -4.87
CA PHE A 262 21.89 -8.88 -5.33
C PHE A 262 21.08 -10.17 -5.14
N THR A 263 21.64 -11.32 -5.54
CA THR A 263 20.96 -12.62 -5.46
C THR A 263 20.75 -13.07 -4.01
N VAL A 264 21.74 -12.85 -3.13
CA VAL A 264 21.65 -13.21 -1.71
C VAL A 264 20.83 -12.18 -0.91
N GLY A 265 20.64 -10.97 -1.42
CA GLY A 265 19.96 -9.89 -0.69
C GLY A 265 20.81 -9.33 0.45
N ALA A 266 22.14 -9.34 0.30
CA ALA A 266 23.10 -9.00 1.36
C ALA A 266 23.14 -7.49 1.71
N ALA A 267 22.38 -6.64 1.00
CA ALA A 267 22.35 -5.20 1.23
C ALA A 267 21.58 -4.79 2.52
N GLY A 268 20.95 -5.76 3.21
CA GLY A 268 20.17 -5.50 4.40
C GLY A 268 18.76 -4.97 4.11
N ALA A 269 18.04 -4.61 5.17
CA ALA A 269 16.69 -4.10 5.09
C ALA A 269 16.68 -2.59 4.77
N ASN A 270 15.86 -2.18 3.80
CA ASN A 270 15.56 -0.77 3.59
C ASN A 270 14.77 -0.25 4.80
N ASN A 271 15.10 0.96 5.26
CA ASN A 271 14.37 1.66 6.32
C ASN A 271 12.95 2.09 5.93
N TYR A 272 12.46 1.69 4.75
CA TYR A 272 11.14 2.00 4.22
C TYR A 272 10.00 1.86 5.24
N PRO A 273 9.90 0.77 6.04
CA PRO A 273 8.80 0.65 6.99
C PRO A 273 8.78 1.75 8.04
N THR A 274 9.91 2.40 8.31
CA THR A 274 10.04 3.49 9.29
C THR A 274 9.89 4.89 8.71
N ALA A 275 9.91 5.02 7.38
CA ALA A 275 9.81 6.30 6.69
C ALA A 275 8.36 6.85 6.72
N PRO A 276 8.17 8.18 6.69
CA PRO A 276 6.84 8.77 6.73
C PRO A 276 6.05 8.51 5.44
N HIS A 277 4.83 7.99 5.59
CA HIS A 277 3.89 7.75 4.50
C HIS A 277 2.80 8.82 4.49
N ILE A 278 2.51 9.36 3.31
CA ILE A 278 1.45 10.33 3.06
C ILE A 278 0.42 9.68 2.12
N TYR A 279 -0.80 9.56 2.61
CA TYR A 279 -1.92 9.03 1.86
C TYR A 279 -2.61 10.12 1.04
N THR A 280 -3.04 9.75 -0.17
CA THR A 280 -4.02 10.52 -0.93
C THR A 280 -5.40 9.89 -0.81
N ALA A 281 -6.40 10.59 -1.36
CA ALA A 281 -7.80 10.20 -1.23
C ALA A 281 -8.14 8.77 -1.68
N ASP A 282 -7.35 8.20 -2.59
CA ASP A 282 -7.52 6.86 -3.15
C ASP A 282 -6.74 5.75 -2.43
N THR A 283 -5.92 6.13 -1.45
CA THR A 283 -5.06 5.22 -0.67
C THR A 283 -5.20 5.46 0.83
N LEU A 284 -6.30 6.10 1.27
CA LEU A 284 -6.60 6.35 2.68
C LEU A 284 -6.76 5.02 3.45
N ARG A 285 -5.65 4.53 3.97
CA ARG A 285 -5.52 3.22 4.60
C ARG A 285 -5.56 3.35 6.12
N VAL A 286 -6.61 2.81 6.72
CA VAL A 286 -6.70 2.66 8.17
C VAL A 286 -6.06 1.33 8.55
N MET A 287 -4.94 1.41 9.25
CA MET A 287 -4.23 0.24 9.73
C MET A 287 -4.95 -0.35 10.94
N LEU A 288 -5.09 -1.68 10.92
CA LEU A 288 -5.64 -2.43 12.05
C LEU A 288 -4.47 -3.01 12.85
N HIS A 289 -4.63 -3.02 14.17
CA HIS A 289 -3.58 -3.57 15.04
C HIS A 289 -3.41 -5.06 14.76
N THR A 290 -2.15 -5.46 14.55
CA THR A 290 -1.75 -6.84 14.35
C THR A 290 -0.39 -7.06 15.01
N ARG A 291 -0.21 -8.23 15.62
CA ARG A 291 1.08 -8.69 16.15
C ARG A 291 1.96 -9.32 15.07
N HIS A 292 1.39 -9.61 13.89
CA HIS A 292 2.11 -10.17 12.77
C HIS A 292 2.73 -9.08 11.90
N MET A 293 3.71 -9.46 11.06
CA MET A 293 4.34 -8.55 10.08
C MET A 293 3.45 -8.27 8.86
N GLU A 294 2.24 -8.80 8.84
CA GLU A 294 1.20 -8.61 7.83
C GLU A 294 -0.17 -8.54 8.51
N GLY A 295 -1.13 -7.95 7.81
CA GLY A 295 -2.47 -7.82 8.33
C GLY A 295 -3.44 -7.19 7.35
N THR A 296 -4.70 -7.17 7.78
CA THR A 296 -5.77 -6.46 7.07
C THR A 296 -5.72 -4.99 7.41
N SER A 297 -5.91 -4.17 6.39
CA SER A 297 -6.15 -2.74 6.49
C SER A 297 -7.44 -2.39 5.77
N TYR A 298 -8.17 -1.40 6.25
CA TYR A 298 -9.34 -0.90 5.55
C TYR A 298 -9.01 0.34 4.74
N ILE A 299 -9.52 0.41 3.52
CA ILE A 299 -9.35 1.56 2.63
C ILE A 299 -10.66 2.32 2.63
N LEU A 300 -10.58 3.59 3.04
CA LEU A 300 -11.73 4.49 3.05
C LEU A 300 -12.22 4.74 1.62
N PRO A 301 -13.54 4.92 1.42
CA PRO A 301 -14.09 5.11 0.10
C PRO A 301 -13.63 6.44 -0.52
N CYS A 302 -13.63 6.46 -1.85
CA CYS A 302 -13.32 7.64 -2.65
C CYS A 302 -14.26 7.72 -3.86
N SER A 303 -14.15 8.77 -4.69
CA SER A 303 -15.13 9.06 -5.76
C SER A 303 -15.41 7.93 -6.76
N TYR A 304 -14.54 6.92 -6.82
CA TYR A 304 -14.64 5.80 -7.75
C TYR A 304 -14.47 4.43 -7.09
N ARG A 305 -14.33 4.36 -5.76
CA ARG A 305 -14.10 3.13 -5.02
C ARG A 305 -14.90 3.15 -3.72
N GLY A 306 -15.56 2.04 -3.43
CA GLY A 306 -16.25 1.83 -2.17
C GLY A 306 -15.29 1.52 -1.00
N PHE A 307 -15.87 1.18 0.16
CA PHE A 307 -15.12 0.75 1.33
C PHE A 307 -14.48 -0.62 1.06
N ASP A 308 -13.16 -0.74 1.25
CA ASP A 308 -12.42 -1.96 0.90
C ASP A 308 -11.60 -2.50 2.08
N ALA A 309 -11.23 -3.76 1.99
CA ALA A 309 -10.33 -4.46 2.89
C ALA A 309 -9.20 -5.06 2.05
N VAL A 310 -7.97 -4.77 2.45
CA VAL A 310 -6.77 -5.19 1.75
C VAL A 310 -5.84 -5.86 2.74
N TRP A 311 -5.25 -6.98 2.31
CA TRP A 311 -4.15 -7.62 3.02
C TRP A 311 -2.83 -7.00 2.59
N GLY A 312 -1.92 -6.74 3.53
CA GLY A 312 -0.58 -6.27 3.16
C GLY A 312 0.39 -6.31 4.33
N PRO A 313 1.67 -5.97 4.09
CA PRO A 313 2.67 -5.91 5.15
C PRO A 313 2.32 -4.82 6.17
N LYS A 314 2.70 -5.06 7.42
CA LYS A 314 2.67 -4.08 8.50
C LYS A 314 3.78 -3.06 8.27
N ILE A 315 3.39 -1.80 8.10
CA ILE A 315 4.31 -0.69 7.93
C ILE A 315 4.46 -0.02 9.29
N GLU A 316 5.69 -0.03 9.82
CA GLU A 316 5.96 0.41 11.19
C GLU A 316 5.54 1.87 11.41
N ALA A 317 5.89 2.78 10.50
CA ALA A 317 5.55 4.20 10.59
C ALA A 317 4.04 4.44 10.63
N GLU A 318 3.25 3.64 9.90
CA GLU A 318 1.79 3.75 9.89
C GLU A 318 1.16 3.16 11.16
N ASN A 319 1.79 2.13 11.75
CA ASN A 319 1.28 1.45 12.94
C ASN A 319 1.82 2.01 14.26
N ARG A 320 2.90 2.81 14.24
CA ARG A 320 3.62 3.24 15.44
C ARG A 320 2.71 3.85 16.50
N ALA A 321 1.85 4.79 16.10
CA ALA A 321 0.93 5.44 17.04
C ALA A 321 -0.11 4.46 17.61
N LEU A 322 -0.60 3.53 16.77
CA LEU A 322 -1.56 2.52 17.16
C LEU A 322 -0.95 1.48 18.10
N ASP A 323 0.23 0.96 17.77
CA ASP A 323 0.97 0.01 18.60
C ASP A 323 1.27 0.62 19.96
N GLN A 324 1.78 1.86 20.01
CA GLN A 324 2.01 2.57 21.28
C GLN A 324 0.73 2.78 22.09
N ALA A 325 -0.40 3.07 21.44
CA ALA A 325 -1.68 3.25 22.13
C ALA A 325 -2.21 1.93 22.72
N VAL A 326 -2.06 0.83 21.98
CA VAL A 326 -2.45 -0.51 22.43
C VAL A 326 -1.53 -1.02 23.54
N GLU A 327 -0.21 -0.83 23.40
CA GLU A 327 0.78 -1.19 24.43
C GLU A 327 0.53 -0.44 25.73
N LYS A 328 0.32 0.88 25.68
CA LYS A 328 -0.04 1.68 26.88
C LYS A 328 -1.34 1.20 27.52
N ALA A 329 -2.33 0.80 26.72
CA ALA A 329 -3.57 0.27 27.24
C ALA A 329 -3.38 -1.11 27.91
N ALA A 330 -2.49 -1.95 27.36
CA ALA A 330 -2.13 -3.24 27.94
C ALA A 330 -1.33 -3.09 29.24
N GLU A 331 -0.31 -2.22 29.27
CA GLU A 331 0.48 -1.91 30.48
C GLU A 331 -0.41 -1.37 31.61
N ALA A 332 -1.36 -0.50 31.27
CA ALA A 332 -2.36 -0.03 32.21
C ALA A 332 -3.16 -1.21 32.78
N ALA A 333 -3.71 -2.08 31.91
CA ALA A 333 -4.50 -3.24 32.33
C ALA A 333 -3.75 -4.20 33.28
N ASP A 334 -2.44 -4.37 33.10
CA ASP A 334 -1.62 -5.25 33.96
C ASP A 334 -1.32 -4.63 35.34
N SER A 335 -1.27 -3.30 35.44
CA SER A 335 -0.87 -2.58 36.66
C SER A 335 -1.95 -2.47 37.74
N GLU A 336 -3.24 -2.52 37.37
CA GLU A 336 -4.35 -2.55 38.33
C GLU A 336 -5.38 -3.58 37.87
N ALA A 337 -5.71 -4.54 38.72
CA ALA A 337 -6.75 -5.55 38.45
C ALA A 337 -8.15 -4.95 38.13
N SER A 338 -8.36 -3.64 38.37
CA SER A 338 -9.58 -2.90 38.03
C SER A 338 -9.55 -2.20 36.66
N LEU A 339 -8.46 -2.30 35.90
CA LEU A 339 -8.29 -1.62 34.60
C LEU A 339 -8.76 -2.45 33.39
N ALA A 340 -9.29 -3.66 33.62
CA ALA A 340 -10.04 -4.40 32.62
C ALA A 340 -11.26 -3.58 32.20
N GLY A 341 -11.12 -2.76 31.15
CA GLY A 341 -12.17 -1.83 30.72
C GLY A 341 -11.73 -0.40 30.44
N ARG A 342 -10.44 -0.03 30.42
CA ARG A 342 -10.06 1.24 29.78
C ARG A 342 -9.98 1.08 28.27
N PRO A 343 -10.70 1.89 27.47
CA PRO A 343 -10.57 1.86 26.02
C PRO A 343 -9.20 2.40 25.61
N VAL A 344 -8.67 1.89 24.50
CA VAL A 344 -7.47 2.45 23.87
C VAL A 344 -7.72 3.92 23.55
N ASN A 345 -6.82 4.81 23.97
CA ASN A 345 -6.89 6.22 23.60
C ASN A 345 -6.41 6.39 22.15
N TYR A 346 -7.34 6.67 21.25
CA TYR A 346 -7.06 6.83 19.82
C TYR A 346 -6.72 8.27 19.40
N ASP A 347 -6.72 9.26 20.29
CA ASP A 347 -6.51 10.66 19.91
C ASP A 347 -5.17 10.86 19.19
N ALA A 348 -4.10 10.27 19.73
CA ALA A 348 -2.78 10.31 19.11
C ALA A 348 -2.74 9.53 17.78
N VAL A 349 -3.50 8.44 17.67
CA VAL A 349 -3.61 7.62 16.45
C VAL A 349 -4.31 8.40 15.34
N LEU A 350 -5.44 9.02 15.64
CA LEU A 350 -6.23 9.85 14.72
C LEU A 350 -5.44 11.08 14.28
N ALA A 351 -4.74 11.75 15.20
CA ALA A 351 -3.88 12.89 14.89
C ALA A 351 -2.70 12.50 13.99
N ALA A 352 -2.02 11.39 14.29
CA ALA A 352 -0.94 10.86 13.45
C ALA A 352 -1.47 10.49 12.05
N PHE A 353 -2.61 9.82 11.98
CA PHE A 353 -3.25 9.50 10.70
C PHE A 353 -3.56 10.77 9.90
N LYS A 354 -4.16 11.80 10.52
CA LYS A 354 -4.44 13.09 9.85
C LYS A 354 -3.18 13.78 9.35
N ALA A 355 -2.08 13.74 10.10
CA ALA A 355 -0.79 14.30 9.68
C ALA A 355 -0.21 13.57 8.46
N SER A 356 -0.49 12.26 8.34
CA SER A 356 -0.14 11.41 7.21
C SER A 356 -1.12 11.49 6.03
N THR A 357 -1.99 12.50 5.93
CA THR A 357 -2.92 12.66 4.79
C THR A 357 -2.69 13.95 4.01
N GLN A 358 -2.71 13.84 2.67
CA GLN A 358 -2.75 14.97 1.74
C GLN A 358 -4.05 14.92 0.93
N LEU A 359 -5.10 15.51 1.49
CA LEU A 359 -6.44 15.56 0.87
C LEU A 359 -6.72 16.94 0.30
N SER A 360 -7.24 16.99 -0.93
CA SER A 360 -7.76 18.23 -1.48
C SER A 360 -9.11 18.58 -0.84
N ARG A 361 -9.52 19.85 -0.95
CA ARG A 361 -10.85 20.29 -0.50
C ARG A 361 -11.98 19.46 -1.09
N THR A 362 -11.85 19.07 -2.37
CA THR A 362 -12.81 18.23 -3.07
C THR A 362 -12.87 16.82 -2.48
N ASP A 363 -11.72 16.24 -2.11
CA ASP A 363 -11.68 14.90 -1.52
C ASP A 363 -12.33 14.87 -0.14
N VAL A 364 -12.01 15.85 0.72
CA VAL A 364 -12.66 15.99 2.03
C VAL A 364 -14.17 16.22 1.86
N THR A 365 -14.58 17.04 0.89
CA THR A 365 -16.01 17.30 0.63
C THR A 365 -16.74 16.02 0.23
N ARG A 366 -16.17 15.19 -0.64
CA ARG A 366 -16.78 13.91 -1.03
C ARG A 366 -16.84 12.92 0.12
N LEU A 367 -15.79 12.86 0.95
CA LEU A 367 -15.79 12.03 2.15
C LEU A 367 -16.88 12.48 3.14
N ALA A 368 -17.06 13.80 3.30
CA ALA A 368 -18.12 14.36 4.12
C ALA A 368 -19.52 14.10 3.53
N GLU A 369 -19.69 14.21 2.22
CA GLU A 369 -20.94 13.87 1.52
C GLU A 369 -21.29 12.39 1.71
N TRP A 370 -20.33 11.48 1.60
CA TRP A 370 -20.55 10.07 1.93
C TRP A 370 -20.94 9.87 3.39
N LEU A 371 -20.25 10.55 4.33
CA LEU A 371 -20.51 10.40 5.78
C LEU A 371 -21.82 11.01 6.26
N TYR A 372 -22.35 12.06 5.63
CA TYR A 372 -23.54 12.80 6.09
C TYR A 372 -24.73 12.71 5.14
N GLU A 373 -24.50 12.38 3.87
CA GLU A 373 -25.50 12.26 2.81
C GLU A 373 -25.18 11.06 1.91
N PRO A 374 -25.10 9.83 2.46
CA PRO A 374 -24.59 8.68 1.71
C PRO A 374 -25.28 8.46 0.36
N GLU A 375 -26.57 8.77 0.24
CA GLU A 375 -27.34 8.65 -1.00
C GLU A 375 -26.79 9.48 -2.15
N SER A 376 -26.14 10.61 -1.84
CA SER A 376 -25.49 11.47 -2.85
C SER A 376 -24.24 10.82 -3.46
N GLN A 377 -23.66 9.82 -2.77
CA GLN A 377 -22.44 9.14 -3.16
C GLN A 377 -22.65 7.60 -3.24
N PRO A 378 -23.51 7.10 -4.15
CA PRO A 378 -23.86 5.68 -4.21
C PRO A 378 -22.66 4.78 -4.54
N GLN A 379 -21.63 5.30 -5.21
CA GLN A 379 -20.40 4.56 -5.51
C GLN A 379 -19.55 4.31 -4.25
N MET A 380 -19.50 5.29 -3.35
CA MET A 380 -18.73 5.23 -2.10
C MET A 380 -19.38 4.30 -1.07
N ARG A 381 -20.69 4.08 -1.18
CA ARG A 381 -21.43 3.13 -0.33
C ARG A 381 -21.17 1.67 -0.66
N ARG A 382 -20.45 1.33 -1.74
CA ARG A 382 -20.27 -0.08 -2.11
C ARG A 382 -19.22 -0.75 -1.20
N LEU A 383 -19.38 -2.03 -0.89
CA LEU A 383 -18.27 -2.83 -0.37
C LEU A 383 -17.44 -3.35 -1.56
N ALA A 384 -16.16 -2.99 -1.58
CA ALA A 384 -15.20 -3.51 -2.56
C ALA A 384 -14.47 -4.78 -2.06
N CYS A 385 -14.81 -5.23 -0.85
CA CYS A 385 -14.25 -6.38 -0.16
C CYS A 385 -15.30 -7.50 0.02
N VAL A 386 -14.88 -8.61 0.64
CA VAL A 386 -15.76 -9.74 0.95
C VAL A 386 -16.28 -9.58 2.37
N ARG A 387 -17.60 -9.56 2.52
CA ARG A 387 -18.22 -9.69 3.84
C ARG A 387 -18.21 -11.15 4.27
N ALA A 388 -17.69 -11.42 5.46
CA ALA A 388 -17.70 -12.76 6.04
C ALA A 388 -19.15 -13.18 6.35
N PRO A 389 -19.58 -14.39 5.95
CA PRO A 389 -20.95 -14.82 6.10
C PRO A 389 -21.37 -14.88 7.57
N GLY A 390 -22.57 -14.36 7.86
CA GLY A 390 -23.15 -14.36 9.20
C GLY A 390 -22.53 -13.36 10.19
N LEU A 391 -21.55 -12.53 9.77
CA LEU A 391 -20.94 -11.53 10.66
C LEU A 391 -21.55 -10.14 10.47
N ASN A 392 -21.81 -9.46 11.59
CA ASN A 392 -22.38 -8.12 11.64
C ASN A 392 -21.32 -7.06 11.30
N LEU A 393 -21.72 -5.95 10.68
CA LEU A 393 -20.81 -4.83 10.37
C LEU A 393 -20.50 -3.94 11.58
N ILE A 394 -21.23 -4.10 12.68
CA ILE A 394 -20.95 -3.45 13.97
C ILE A 394 -19.79 -4.19 14.63
N ALA A 395 -18.60 -3.88 14.17
CA ALA A 395 -17.35 -4.48 14.64
C ALA A 395 -16.28 -3.41 14.84
N THR A 396 -15.44 -3.61 15.86
CA THR A 396 -14.41 -2.66 16.30
C THR A 396 -13.60 -2.09 15.15
N ASN A 397 -13.11 -2.93 14.23
CA ASN A 397 -12.23 -2.48 13.14
C ASN A 397 -12.95 -1.64 12.08
N VAL A 398 -14.21 -1.97 11.78
CA VAL A 398 -15.00 -1.21 10.79
C VAL A 398 -15.34 0.15 11.39
N ILE A 399 -15.84 0.16 12.61
CA ILE A 399 -16.21 1.39 13.32
C ILE A 399 -14.99 2.28 13.55
N LEU A 400 -13.84 1.71 13.92
CA LEU A 400 -12.59 2.46 14.07
C LEU A 400 -12.22 3.17 12.75
N SER A 401 -12.40 2.52 11.61
CA SER A 401 -12.13 3.12 10.30
C SER A 401 -13.13 4.22 9.95
N LEU A 402 -14.41 4.05 10.30
CA LEU A 402 -15.40 5.12 10.16
C LEU A 402 -15.07 6.33 11.04
N TRP A 403 -14.56 6.09 12.25
CA TRP A 403 -14.11 7.17 13.14
C TRP A 403 -12.90 7.92 12.59
N HIS A 404 -11.94 7.22 11.95
CA HIS A 404 -10.85 7.87 11.22
C HIS A 404 -11.38 8.76 10.08
N ALA A 405 -12.35 8.28 9.30
CA ALA A 405 -12.96 9.07 8.24
C ALA A 405 -13.65 10.33 8.79
N GLU A 406 -14.42 10.17 9.86
CA GLU A 406 -15.12 11.28 10.53
C GLU A 406 -14.13 12.31 11.08
N TYR A 407 -13.03 11.86 11.69
CA TYR A 407 -11.99 12.74 12.21
C TYR A 407 -11.32 13.56 11.10
N LEU A 408 -11.01 12.95 9.95
CA LEU A 408 -10.45 13.68 8.79
C LEU A 408 -11.38 14.80 8.30
N VAL A 409 -12.68 14.52 8.23
CA VAL A 409 -13.71 15.49 7.85
C VAL A 409 -13.85 16.58 8.92
N PHE A 410 -13.89 16.18 10.19
CA PHE A 410 -14.02 17.09 11.33
C PHE A 410 -12.88 18.12 11.37
N MET A 411 -11.64 17.66 11.26
CA MET A 411 -10.46 18.52 11.25
C MET A 411 -10.39 19.47 10.05
N SER A 412 -11.25 19.25 9.05
CA SER A 412 -11.30 20.03 7.81
C SER A 412 -12.61 20.83 7.67
N LEU A 413 -13.47 20.88 8.71
CA LEU A 413 -14.81 21.50 8.66
C LEU A 413 -14.82 22.94 8.13
N GLY A 414 -13.81 23.74 8.50
CA GLY A 414 -13.69 25.14 8.07
C GLY A 414 -13.59 25.30 6.56
N THR A 415 -13.15 24.27 5.84
CA THR A 415 -13.03 24.26 4.38
C THR A 415 -14.28 23.75 3.67
N LEU A 416 -15.17 23.05 4.39
CA LEU A 416 -16.36 22.43 3.79
C LEU A 416 -17.42 23.47 3.40
N PRO A 417 -18.23 23.20 2.35
CA PRO A 417 -19.40 23.99 2.04
C PRO A 417 -20.35 24.10 3.25
N SER A 418 -21.01 25.25 3.42
CA SER A 418 -21.93 25.50 4.55
C SER A 418 -23.04 24.45 4.63
N ARG A 419 -23.58 24.02 3.49
CA ARG A 419 -24.57 22.94 3.36
C ARG A 419 -24.15 21.66 4.10
N ILE A 420 -22.90 21.23 3.89
CA ILE A 420 -22.36 20.00 4.49
C ILE A 420 -21.89 20.25 5.93
N ARG A 421 -21.30 21.42 6.20
CA ARG A 421 -20.84 21.79 7.55
C ARG A 421 -21.98 21.74 8.58
N LYS A 422 -23.17 22.22 8.22
CA LYS A 422 -24.36 22.15 9.09
C LYS A 422 -24.75 20.72 9.46
N LYS A 423 -24.41 19.74 8.61
CA LYS A 423 -24.69 18.32 8.86
C LYS A 423 -23.67 17.64 9.77
N ALA A 424 -22.58 18.31 10.17
CA ALA A 424 -21.60 17.72 11.08
C ALA A 424 -22.20 17.34 12.45
N ALA A 425 -23.26 18.03 12.88
CA ALA A 425 -24.01 17.72 14.09
C ALA A 425 -24.72 16.35 14.05
N LEU A 426 -24.91 15.76 12.87
CA LEU A 426 -25.50 14.42 12.74
C LEU A 426 -24.66 13.36 13.44
N LEU A 427 -23.33 13.49 13.43
CA LEU A 427 -22.43 12.51 14.04
C LEU A 427 -21.75 13.03 15.31
N ARG A 428 -21.61 14.36 15.48
CA ARG A 428 -20.93 14.96 16.63
C ARG A 428 -21.85 15.79 17.51
N GLY A 429 -21.70 15.60 18.82
CA GLY A 429 -22.41 16.39 19.81
C GLY A 429 -21.77 17.76 20.01
N ALA A 430 -22.57 18.82 20.00
CA ALA A 430 -22.08 20.19 20.20
C ALA A 430 -21.42 20.42 21.57
N ARG A 431 -21.86 19.69 22.61
CA ARG A 431 -21.38 19.87 24.00
C ARG A 431 -19.89 19.54 24.21
N ARG A 432 -19.26 18.83 23.27
CA ARG A 432 -17.90 18.27 23.45
C ARG A 432 -16.89 18.69 22.39
N THR A 433 -17.34 19.21 21.26
CA THR A 433 -16.46 19.66 20.17
C THR A 433 -15.96 21.08 20.36
N GLY A 434 -16.59 21.88 21.23
CA GLY A 434 -16.32 23.31 21.38
C GLY A 434 -16.74 24.14 20.15
N LEU A 435 -17.44 23.53 19.19
CA LEU A 435 -17.93 24.18 17.98
C LEU A 435 -19.44 24.42 18.08
N ASP A 436 -19.87 25.58 17.61
CA ASP A 436 -21.30 25.89 17.44
C ASP A 436 -21.84 25.13 16.22
N LEU A 437 -22.20 23.87 16.45
CA LEU A 437 -22.77 22.98 15.44
C LEU A 437 -24.30 23.15 15.38
N ASP A 438 -24.86 23.10 14.17
CA ASP A 438 -26.30 23.23 13.93
C ASP A 438 -27.05 22.00 14.49
N GLN A 439 -27.67 22.14 15.66
CA GLN A 439 -28.35 21.05 16.37
C GLN A 439 -29.74 20.72 15.81
N SER A 440 -30.20 21.42 14.76
CA SER A 440 -31.55 21.25 14.22
C SER A 440 -31.86 19.84 13.72
N ALA A 441 -30.86 19.09 13.25
CA ALA A 441 -31.04 17.78 12.63
C ALA A 441 -31.05 16.59 13.61
N GLY A 442 -30.74 16.81 14.90
CA GLY A 442 -30.53 15.73 15.88
C GLY A 442 -29.26 14.91 15.60
N GLN A 443 -28.62 14.41 16.67
CA GLN A 443 -27.44 13.53 16.53
C GLN A 443 -27.89 12.07 16.44
N ILE A 444 -27.30 11.33 15.50
CA ILE A 444 -27.56 9.90 15.29
C ILE A 444 -27.16 9.13 16.53
N GLY A 445 -28.11 8.38 17.08
CA GLY A 445 -27.93 7.57 18.28
C GLY A 445 -28.18 8.31 19.60
N ALA A 446 -28.66 9.55 19.54
CA ALA A 446 -29.07 10.31 20.73
C ALA A 446 -30.40 9.86 21.35
N LYS A 447 -31.15 8.96 20.69
CA LYS A 447 -32.35 8.35 21.27
C LYS A 447 -31.97 7.54 22.51
N PRO A 448 -32.80 7.54 23.56
CA PRO A 448 -32.49 6.86 24.81
C PRO A 448 -32.45 5.34 24.63
N GLY A 449 -31.51 4.69 25.33
CA GLY A 449 -31.42 3.25 25.44
C GLY A 449 -31.13 2.54 24.11
N ILE A 450 -31.75 1.38 23.92
CA ILE A 450 -31.46 0.50 22.77
C ILE A 450 -31.82 1.12 21.42
N GLU A 451 -32.78 2.05 21.38
CA GLU A 451 -33.17 2.71 20.12
C GLU A 451 -32.09 3.64 19.59
N GLY A 452 -31.31 4.28 20.46
CA GLY A 452 -30.12 5.04 20.05
C GLY A 452 -29.08 4.14 19.39
N TYR A 453 -28.80 3.01 20.01
CA TYR A 453 -27.91 2.00 19.44
C TYR A 453 -28.42 1.49 18.08
N ARG A 454 -29.69 1.09 17.99
CA ARG A 454 -30.30 0.58 16.75
C ARG A 454 -30.24 1.62 15.63
N GLU A 455 -30.47 2.90 15.94
CA GLU A 455 -30.33 4.00 14.97
C GLU A 455 -28.89 4.13 14.47
N ALA A 456 -27.90 4.12 15.36
CA ALA A 456 -26.50 4.18 15.00
C ALA A 456 -26.07 2.97 14.16
N ALA A 457 -26.54 1.76 14.51
CA ALA A 457 -26.29 0.55 13.76
C ALA A 457 -26.87 0.66 12.34
N ARG A 458 -28.16 1.00 12.18
CA ARG A 458 -28.78 1.22 10.86
C ARG A 458 -28.00 2.21 10.01
N TYR A 459 -27.44 3.25 10.64
CA TYR A 459 -26.63 4.23 9.94
C TYR A 459 -25.33 3.65 9.35
N VAL A 460 -24.63 2.79 10.09
CA VAL A 460 -23.42 2.10 9.60
C VAL A 460 -23.73 1.27 8.36
N TYR A 461 -24.80 0.47 8.40
CA TYR A 461 -25.22 -0.33 7.24
C TYR A 461 -25.63 0.55 6.05
N ARG A 462 -26.33 1.66 6.32
CA ARG A 462 -26.69 2.65 5.28
C ARG A 462 -25.45 3.23 4.59
N LEU A 463 -24.42 3.60 5.35
CA LEU A 463 -23.13 4.11 4.82
C LEU A 463 -22.41 3.09 3.94
N LEU A 464 -22.48 1.82 4.33
CA LEU A 464 -21.84 0.70 3.63
C LEU A 464 -22.74 0.05 2.58
N GLY A 465 -23.93 0.62 2.33
CA GLY A 465 -24.83 0.16 1.26
C GLY A 465 -25.38 -1.25 1.46
N GLU A 466 -25.30 -1.79 2.68
CA GLU A 466 -25.67 -3.17 3.01
C GLU A 466 -27.05 -3.22 3.69
N PRO A 467 -27.82 -4.32 3.52
CA PRO A 467 -29.02 -4.57 4.31
C PRO A 467 -28.65 -4.77 5.77
N VAL A 468 -29.47 -4.23 6.67
CA VAL A 468 -29.23 -4.32 8.12
C VAL A 468 -29.47 -5.73 8.60
N ASP A 469 -28.52 -6.31 9.33
CA ASP A 469 -28.72 -7.63 9.93
C ASP A 469 -29.59 -7.53 11.18
N ASP A 470 -30.54 -8.45 11.32
CA ASP A 470 -31.38 -8.55 12.51
C ASP A 470 -30.53 -8.75 13.77
N GLY A 471 -29.48 -9.58 13.70
CA GLY A 471 -28.56 -9.82 14.81
C GLY A 471 -27.75 -8.59 15.25
N ALA A 472 -27.62 -7.58 14.38
CA ALA A 472 -27.02 -6.30 14.73
C ALA A 472 -28.00 -5.39 15.47
N LEU A 473 -29.30 -5.46 15.18
CA LEU A 473 -30.35 -4.64 15.83
C LEU A 473 -30.92 -5.27 17.10
N PHE A 474 -30.94 -6.59 17.14
CA PHE A 474 -31.46 -7.43 18.21
C PHE A 474 -30.34 -8.38 18.65
N PRO A 475 -29.38 -7.88 19.44
CA PRO A 475 -28.25 -8.67 19.90
C PRO A 475 -28.76 -9.89 20.67
N GLY A 476 -28.32 -11.07 20.28
CA GLY A 476 -28.72 -12.32 20.94
C GLY A 476 -27.76 -12.78 22.03
N SER A 477 -26.61 -12.13 22.23
CA SER A 477 -25.61 -12.56 23.23
C SER A 477 -26.15 -12.35 24.65
N ASN A 478 -26.01 -13.34 25.52
CA ASN A 478 -26.41 -13.21 26.92
C ASN A 478 -25.52 -12.16 27.59
N PRO A 479 -26.07 -11.34 28.50
CA PRO A 479 -25.25 -10.40 29.27
C PRO A 479 -24.21 -11.17 30.11
N PRO A 480 -23.04 -10.57 30.40
CA PRO A 480 -22.06 -11.18 31.28
C PRO A 480 -22.57 -11.21 32.72
N ALA A 481 -21.96 -12.04 33.58
CA ALA A 481 -22.26 -12.04 35.02
C ALA A 481 -21.84 -10.73 35.72
N SER A 482 -20.80 -10.10 35.19
CA SER A 482 -20.28 -8.80 35.63
C SER A 482 -19.83 -8.01 34.40
N SER A 483 -20.12 -6.72 34.35
CA SER A 483 -19.64 -5.84 33.28
C SER A 483 -18.46 -5.01 33.74
N VAL A 484 -17.51 -4.77 32.83
CA VAL A 484 -16.36 -3.89 33.07
C VAL A 484 -16.73 -2.42 33.31
N VAL A 485 -17.94 -2.00 32.93
CA VAL A 485 -18.37 -0.59 33.01
C VAL A 485 -19.76 -0.39 33.62
N LEU A 486 -20.59 -1.42 33.73
CA LEU A 486 -21.95 -1.33 34.28
C LEU A 486 -22.04 -2.00 35.65
N GLU A 487 -22.37 -1.21 36.68
CA GLU A 487 -22.63 -1.70 38.03
C GLU A 487 -24.00 -1.17 38.52
N PRO A 488 -24.96 -2.05 38.91
CA PRO A 488 -24.97 -3.49 38.65
C PRO A 488 -25.14 -3.82 37.16
N CYS A 489 -24.64 -4.99 36.73
CA CYS A 489 -24.82 -5.50 35.38
C CYS A 489 -26.28 -5.91 35.17
N PRO A 490 -26.94 -5.47 34.08
CA PRO A 490 -28.32 -5.86 33.79
C PRO A 490 -28.49 -7.35 33.48
N ASP A 491 -29.62 -7.92 33.91
CA ASP A 491 -29.95 -9.34 33.72
C ASP A 491 -30.47 -9.66 32.31
N THR A 492 -30.99 -8.66 31.59
CA THR A 492 -31.51 -8.84 30.23
C THR A 492 -30.56 -8.27 29.18
N THR A 493 -30.46 -8.96 28.03
CA THR A 493 -29.61 -8.51 26.91
C THR A 493 -30.00 -7.11 26.43
N GLU A 494 -31.30 -6.81 26.31
CA GLU A 494 -31.75 -5.51 25.81
C GLU A 494 -31.37 -4.38 26.77
N GLU A 495 -31.54 -4.57 28.08
CA GLU A 495 -31.15 -3.57 29.08
C GLU A 495 -29.62 -3.41 29.17
N TYR A 496 -28.86 -4.50 29.08
CA TYR A 496 -27.40 -4.45 29.02
C TYR A 496 -26.92 -3.61 27.83
N PHE A 497 -27.41 -3.91 26.62
CA PHE A 497 -27.04 -3.17 25.41
C PHE A 497 -27.50 -1.70 25.47
N ALA A 498 -28.71 -1.43 26.00
CA ALA A 498 -29.22 -0.07 26.18
C ALA A 498 -28.34 0.76 27.12
N ARG A 499 -28.05 0.24 28.33
CA ARG A 499 -27.23 0.95 29.33
C ARG A 499 -25.78 1.09 28.88
N LEU A 500 -25.23 0.09 28.19
CA LEU A 500 -23.89 0.17 27.62
C LEU A 500 -23.80 1.23 26.53
N TRP A 501 -24.79 1.30 25.64
CA TRP A 501 -24.88 2.34 24.62
C TRP A 501 -24.95 3.74 25.23
N ASP A 502 -25.88 3.95 26.17
CA ASP A 502 -26.05 5.25 26.83
C ASP A 502 -24.74 5.68 27.53
N HIS A 503 -24.06 4.74 28.20
CA HIS A 503 -22.76 4.99 28.82
C HIS A 503 -21.72 5.46 27.81
N CYS A 504 -21.58 4.76 26.68
CA CYS A 504 -20.61 5.10 25.64
C CYS A 504 -20.97 6.42 24.96
N PHE A 505 -22.23 6.61 24.58
CA PHE A 505 -22.70 7.79 23.87
C PHE A 505 -22.55 9.06 24.71
N VAL A 506 -22.87 8.99 26.00
CA VAL A 506 -22.68 10.11 26.93
C VAL A 506 -21.20 10.47 27.06
N LYS A 507 -20.29 9.49 27.07
CA LYS A 507 -18.84 9.70 27.30
C LYS A 507 -18.01 9.98 26.05
N SER A 508 -18.55 9.75 24.86
CA SER A 508 -17.84 9.97 23.60
C SER A 508 -18.21 11.29 22.94
N GLU A 509 -17.34 11.77 22.04
CA GLU A 509 -17.52 13.03 21.30
C GLU A 509 -18.38 12.89 20.03
N SER A 510 -18.46 11.67 19.49
CA SER A 510 -19.20 11.36 18.28
C SER A 510 -19.88 10.00 18.34
N THR A 511 -20.81 9.76 17.41
CA THR A 511 -21.51 8.49 17.25
C THR A 511 -20.55 7.34 16.93
N PHE A 512 -19.51 7.55 16.10
CA PHE A 512 -18.53 6.49 15.81
C PHE A 512 -17.55 6.26 16.95
N ALA A 513 -17.14 7.31 17.67
CA ALA A 513 -16.37 7.14 18.89
C ALA A 513 -17.16 6.33 19.94
N ALA A 514 -18.45 6.62 20.10
CA ALA A 514 -19.35 5.88 20.98
C ALA A 514 -19.51 4.42 20.54
N LEU A 515 -19.75 4.15 19.26
CA LEU A 515 -19.83 2.78 18.73
C LEU A 515 -18.50 2.03 18.88
N CYS A 516 -17.36 2.71 18.76
CA CYS A 516 -16.05 2.09 18.91
C CYS A 516 -15.82 1.67 20.37
N ALA A 517 -16.11 2.55 21.32
CA ALA A 517 -16.07 2.25 22.76
C ALA A 517 -17.05 1.14 23.12
N PHE A 518 -18.26 1.19 22.57
CA PHE A 518 -19.29 0.17 22.74
C PHE A 518 -18.80 -1.21 22.27
N CYS A 519 -18.23 -1.31 21.06
CA CYS A 519 -17.68 -2.56 20.54
C CYS A 519 -16.55 -3.09 21.43
N TRP A 520 -15.70 -2.20 21.94
CA TRP A 520 -14.60 -2.55 22.84
C TRP A 520 -15.09 -3.12 24.18
N PHE A 521 -15.98 -2.40 24.88
CA PHE A 521 -16.51 -2.88 26.17
C PHE A 521 -17.31 -4.16 26.01
N ARG A 522 -18.15 -4.26 24.97
CA ARG A 522 -18.89 -5.49 24.69
C ARG A 522 -17.95 -6.66 24.40
N GLN A 523 -16.86 -6.43 23.68
CA GLN A 523 -15.84 -7.46 23.43
C GLN A 523 -15.07 -7.84 24.70
N ALA A 524 -14.81 -6.90 25.60
CA ALA A 524 -14.20 -7.18 26.90
C ALA A 524 -15.12 -7.99 27.82
N ASP A 525 -16.42 -7.69 27.81
CA ASP A 525 -17.43 -8.35 28.63
C ASP A 525 -17.81 -9.75 28.13
N ILE A 526 -18.08 -9.87 26.82
CA ILE A 526 -18.70 -11.08 26.22
C ILE A 526 -17.71 -11.86 25.35
N GLY A 527 -16.59 -11.27 24.94
CA GLY A 527 -15.66 -11.87 23.98
C GLY A 527 -16.21 -11.91 22.55
N ASN A 528 -15.58 -12.67 21.65
CA ASN A 528 -16.13 -12.89 20.31
C ASN A 528 -17.27 -13.92 20.35
N ASP A 529 -18.41 -13.62 19.75
CA ASP A 529 -19.59 -14.52 19.66
C ASP A 529 -19.93 -14.74 18.18
N VAL A 530 -19.04 -15.47 17.50
CA VAL A 530 -19.12 -15.75 16.06
C VAL A 530 -20.46 -16.36 15.64
N PRO A 531 -21.06 -17.33 16.39
CA PRO A 531 -22.38 -17.87 16.04
C PRO A 531 -23.49 -16.82 15.99
N LYS A 532 -23.39 -15.73 16.77
CA LYS A 532 -24.34 -14.61 16.78
C LYS A 532 -23.88 -13.42 15.93
N GLY A 533 -22.86 -13.63 15.11
CA GLY A 533 -22.33 -12.64 14.18
C GLY A 533 -21.38 -11.60 14.76
N TRP A 534 -20.95 -11.74 16.01
CA TRP A 534 -20.08 -10.78 16.67
C TRP A 534 -18.61 -11.17 16.57
N HIS A 535 -17.85 -10.45 15.76
CA HIS A 535 -16.42 -10.65 15.57
C HIS A 535 -15.74 -9.35 15.14
N GLY A 536 -14.48 -9.13 15.52
CA GLY A 536 -13.75 -7.90 15.19
C GLY A 536 -13.47 -7.67 13.69
N PHE A 537 -13.51 -8.73 12.87
CA PHE A 537 -13.16 -8.70 11.44
C PHE A 537 -14.30 -9.23 10.54
N PRO A 538 -15.37 -8.46 10.32
CA PRO A 538 -16.47 -8.86 9.46
C PRO A 538 -16.17 -8.68 7.96
N LEU A 539 -15.20 -7.84 7.61
CA LEU A 539 -14.78 -7.59 6.24
C LEU A 539 -13.40 -8.23 6.00
N ARG A 540 -13.27 -8.92 4.86
CA ARG A 540 -12.08 -9.66 4.45
C ARG A 540 -11.61 -9.20 3.08
N ALA A 541 -10.30 -9.18 2.90
CA ALA A 541 -9.73 -9.01 1.58
C ALA A 541 -10.14 -10.17 0.67
N TRP A 542 -10.34 -9.88 -0.62
CA TRP A 542 -10.65 -10.90 -1.64
C TRP A 542 -9.53 -11.92 -1.81
N ASP A 543 -8.30 -11.43 -1.73
CA ASP A 543 -7.08 -12.17 -1.97
C ASP A 543 -5.97 -11.64 -1.06
N ARG A 544 -4.84 -12.36 -1.07
CA ARG A 544 -3.61 -11.97 -0.36
C ARG A 544 -2.58 -11.30 -1.27
N ASP A 545 -2.97 -10.98 -2.50
CA ASP A 545 -2.12 -10.43 -3.55
C ASP A 545 -1.61 -9.01 -3.24
N GLY A 546 -2.10 -8.40 -2.16
CA GLY A 546 -1.74 -7.06 -1.78
C GLY A 546 -2.53 -5.98 -2.51
N ASP A 547 -2.11 -4.75 -2.30
CA ASP A 547 -2.47 -3.59 -3.09
C ASP A 547 -1.24 -2.96 -3.75
N ILE A 548 -1.47 -1.86 -4.48
CA ILE A 548 -0.41 -1.08 -5.11
C ILE A 548 0.64 -0.59 -4.10
N VAL A 549 0.24 -0.35 -2.85
CA VAL A 549 1.18 0.05 -1.79
C VAL A 549 2.12 -1.12 -1.53
N SER A 550 1.59 -2.30 -1.22
CA SER A 550 2.36 -3.53 -1.00
C SER A 550 3.34 -3.83 -2.15
N TRP A 551 2.88 -3.63 -3.39
CA TRP A 551 3.73 -3.72 -4.58
C TRP A 551 4.91 -2.74 -4.56
N HIS A 552 4.66 -1.46 -4.22
CA HIS A 552 5.71 -0.45 -4.12
C HIS A 552 6.75 -0.79 -3.05
N ILE A 553 6.33 -1.27 -1.88
CA ILE A 553 7.22 -1.69 -0.78
C ILE A 553 8.23 -2.73 -1.26
N MET A 554 7.69 -3.78 -1.87
CA MET A 554 8.47 -4.91 -2.37
C MET A 554 9.50 -4.46 -3.39
N TRP A 555 9.07 -3.71 -4.42
CA TRP A 555 9.97 -3.26 -5.46
C TRP A 555 11.00 -2.26 -4.97
N ARG A 556 10.70 -1.47 -3.95
CA ARG A 556 11.66 -0.53 -3.37
C ARG A 556 12.80 -1.23 -2.65
N GLN A 557 12.52 -2.35 -1.98
CA GLN A 557 13.55 -3.22 -1.43
C GLN A 557 14.42 -3.83 -2.56
N ALA A 558 13.80 -4.25 -3.66
CA ALA A 558 14.53 -4.75 -4.83
C ALA A 558 15.47 -3.67 -5.43
N TRP A 559 14.96 -2.45 -5.60
CA TRP A 559 15.73 -1.29 -6.05
C TRP A 559 16.88 -0.94 -5.10
N TYR A 560 16.63 -0.95 -3.79
CA TYR A 560 17.63 -0.68 -2.78
C TYR A 560 18.81 -1.66 -2.88
N ILE A 561 18.51 -2.96 -2.96
CA ILE A 561 19.53 -4.00 -3.11
C ILE A 561 20.27 -3.84 -4.44
N ALA A 562 19.55 -3.56 -5.54
CA ALA A 562 20.15 -3.37 -6.85
C ALA A 562 21.12 -2.18 -6.88
N VAL A 563 20.74 -1.05 -6.26
CA VAL A 563 21.59 0.14 -6.17
C VAL A 563 22.84 -0.13 -5.34
N ILE A 564 22.72 -0.83 -4.21
CA ILE A 564 23.89 -1.19 -3.38
C ILE A 564 24.82 -2.15 -4.12
N ALA A 565 24.26 -3.20 -4.73
CA ALA A 565 25.02 -4.15 -5.53
C ALA A 565 25.79 -3.46 -6.66
N GLN A 566 25.16 -2.51 -7.35
CA GLN A 566 25.77 -1.74 -8.42
C GLN A 566 26.79 -0.70 -7.92
N LEU A 567 26.56 -0.09 -6.76
CA LEU A 567 27.52 0.80 -6.11
C LEU A 567 28.80 0.05 -5.75
N THR A 568 28.68 -1.17 -5.22
CA THR A 568 29.84 -2.02 -4.94
C THR A 568 30.60 -2.34 -6.23
N SER A 569 29.90 -2.71 -7.29
CA SER A 569 30.55 -3.06 -8.56
C SER A 569 31.27 -1.88 -9.22
N MET A 570 30.73 -0.66 -9.06
CA MET A 570 31.27 0.55 -9.66
C MET A 570 32.25 1.33 -8.76
N SER A 571 32.42 0.91 -7.51
CA SER A 571 33.25 1.63 -6.52
C SER A 571 34.68 1.96 -6.97
N PRO A 572 35.43 1.12 -7.73
CA PRO A 572 36.78 1.48 -8.15
C PRO A 572 36.80 2.55 -9.23
N ILE A 573 35.84 2.50 -10.16
CA ILE A 573 35.71 3.49 -11.24
C ILE A 573 35.41 4.85 -10.60
N ILE A 574 34.50 4.84 -9.64
CA ILE A 574 34.12 5.99 -8.85
C ILE A 574 35.32 6.56 -8.08
N LEU A 575 36.04 5.72 -7.34
CA LEU A 575 37.22 6.12 -6.57
C LEU A 575 38.33 6.67 -7.48
N SER A 576 38.57 6.01 -8.61
CA SER A 576 39.57 6.45 -9.58
C SER A 576 39.23 7.81 -10.19
N ALA A 577 37.97 8.03 -10.58
CA ALA A 577 37.53 9.32 -11.12
C ALA A 577 37.61 10.43 -10.06
N PHE A 578 37.24 10.12 -8.81
CA PHE A 578 37.34 11.07 -7.70
C PHE A 578 38.79 11.47 -7.40
N VAL A 579 39.69 10.49 -7.31
CA VAL A 579 41.13 10.75 -7.09
C VAL A 579 41.72 11.55 -8.25
N ALA A 580 41.39 11.20 -9.50
CA ALA A 580 41.84 11.95 -10.66
C ALA A 580 41.36 13.40 -10.63
N GLY A 581 40.09 13.65 -10.28
CA GLY A 581 39.54 15.00 -10.18
C GLY A 581 40.07 15.83 -9.00
N ILE A 582 40.61 15.22 -7.95
CA ILE A 582 41.31 15.94 -6.86
C ILE A 582 42.74 16.31 -7.24
N LEU A 583 43.39 15.45 -8.02
CA LEU A 583 44.80 15.61 -8.40
C LEU A 583 44.99 16.55 -9.60
N GLN A 584 43.92 16.80 -10.37
CA GLN A 584 43.84 17.85 -11.39
C GLN A 584 43.48 19.19 -10.73
#